data_AF-A0A1I0IT57-F1
#
_entry.id   AF-A0A1I0IT57-F1
#
_cell.length_a   1.000
_cell.length_b   1.000
_cell.length_c   1.000
_cell.angle_alpha   90.00
_cell.angle_beta   90.00
_cell.angle_gamma   90.00
#
_symmetry.space_group_name_H-M   'P 1'
#
loop_
_entity.id
_entity.type
_entity.pdbx_description
1 polymer ?
#
loop_
_entity_poly.entity_id
_entity_poly.type
_entity_poly.pdbx_seq_one_letter_code
_entity_poly.pdbx_strand_id
1 'polypeptide(L)'
;MKKLVLLVILFTSLCIISCHSYKNTEEIASYTYQEKKIEMSDALRVKIPVWVEEGKICYGLVIQVTKGGKPISGKPAKAKVVHIDENSVKMKALETVILYEGPDRNLKGINKGQVWDEKEGDLYHTFDKAVEVLEKMGIYGEE
;
A
#
# COMPACT_ATOMS: atom_id res chain seq x y z
N MET A 1 42.93 7.06 81.03
CA MET A 1 43.88 6.14 80.38
C MET A 1 43.65 6.17 78.87
N LYS A 2 44.74 6.34 78.09
CA LYS A 2 44.92 6.06 76.63
C LYS A 2 43.94 6.76 75.66
N LYS A 3 44.24 7.91 75.05
CA LYS A 3 45.13 8.15 73.88
C LYS A 3 44.96 7.15 72.73
N LEU A 4 44.35 7.62 71.64
CA LEU A 4 44.50 7.20 70.24
C LEU A 4 44.19 8.46 69.40
N VAL A 5 45.11 9.38 69.10
CA VAL A 5 46.39 9.32 68.36
C VAL A 5 46.17 9.21 66.84
N LEU A 6 46.57 10.30 66.18
CA LEU A 6 47.08 10.45 64.81
C LEU A 6 46.07 10.55 63.63
N LEU A 7 45.98 11.74 63.00
CA LEU A 7 46.76 12.22 61.82
C LEU A 7 46.09 11.72 60.52
N VAL A 8 45.80 12.52 59.49
CA VAL A 8 46.70 13.38 58.72
C VAL A 8 45.86 14.40 57.93
N ILE A 9 46.18 15.67 58.14
CA ILE A 9 45.90 16.83 57.28
C ILE A 9 46.66 16.66 55.96
N LEU A 10 46.21 17.32 54.89
CA LEU A 10 46.98 17.79 53.73
C LEU A 10 46.74 17.01 52.43
N PHE A 11 45.90 17.57 51.55
CA PHE A 11 46.37 18.09 50.27
C PHE A 11 45.35 19.10 49.71
N THR A 12 45.64 20.36 49.98
CA THR A 12 45.19 21.55 49.24
C THR A 12 45.71 21.53 47.80
N SER A 13 45.04 22.33 46.93
CA SER A 13 45.47 22.74 45.57
C SER A 13 45.00 21.76 44.47
N LEU A 14 44.37 22.12 43.35
CA LEU A 14 44.52 23.25 42.42
C LEU A 14 43.16 23.46 41.69
N CYS A 15 42.58 24.66 41.61
CA CYS A 15 42.68 25.63 40.51
C CYS A 15 41.35 25.80 39.71
N ILE A 16 40.74 26.96 39.93
CA ILE A 16 40.12 27.89 38.96
C ILE A 16 40.25 27.50 37.47
N ILE A 17 39.13 27.58 36.71
CA ILE A 17 38.94 28.42 35.49
C ILE A 17 37.47 28.29 35.05
N SER A 18 36.78 29.43 35.04
CA SER A 18 35.52 29.67 34.34
C SER A 18 35.63 29.39 32.85
N CYS A 19 34.70 28.63 32.27
CA CYS A 19 34.44 28.71 30.83
C CYS A 19 32.94 28.62 30.53
N HIS A 20 32.46 29.77 30.06
CA HIS A 20 31.16 30.04 29.50
C HIS A 20 31.10 29.37 28.11
N SER A 21 30.32 28.30 27.96
CA SER A 21 30.16 27.64 26.67
C SER A 21 28.71 27.27 26.38
N TYR A 22 28.19 28.04 25.42
CA TYR A 22 27.24 27.65 24.38
C TYR A 22 25.79 27.33 24.77
N LYS A 23 24.92 28.30 24.46
CA LYS A 23 23.51 28.06 24.15
C LYS A 23 23.43 26.93 23.12
N ASN A 24 22.93 25.77 23.50
CA ASN A 24 22.47 24.78 22.54
C ASN A 24 21.16 25.30 21.98
N THR A 25 21.19 25.77 20.73
CA THR A 25 20.01 26.03 19.92
C THR A 25 19.28 24.70 19.75
N GLU A 26 18.17 24.50 20.44
CA GLU A 26 17.19 23.48 20.07
C GLU A 26 16.53 23.91 18.76
N GLU A 27 17.23 23.76 17.63
CA GLU A 27 16.55 23.55 16.37
C GLU A 27 16.11 22.08 16.31
N ILE A 28 15.04 21.78 17.03
CA ILE A 28 14.21 20.63 16.65
C ILE A 28 13.51 21.07 15.38
N ALA A 29 14.15 20.81 14.24
CA ALA A 29 13.51 20.85 12.94
C ALA A 29 12.38 19.82 12.97
N SER A 30 11.19 20.27 13.40
CA SER A 30 9.96 19.51 13.24
C SER A 30 9.71 19.39 11.74
N TYR A 31 10.22 18.32 11.15
CA TYR A 31 9.82 17.89 9.83
C TYR A 31 8.35 17.48 9.93
N THR A 32 7.47 18.48 9.87
CA THR A 32 6.05 18.25 9.68
C THR A 32 5.92 17.76 8.24
N TYR A 33 5.99 16.44 8.07
CA TYR A 33 5.69 15.80 6.79
C TYR A 33 4.23 16.13 6.48
N GLN A 34 4.03 17.12 5.62
CA GLN A 34 2.72 17.40 5.06
C GLN A 34 2.47 16.30 4.03
N GLU A 35 1.73 15.27 4.44
CA GLU A 35 1.26 14.21 3.57
C GLU A 35 0.44 14.86 2.46
N LYS A 36 1.07 15.02 1.29
CA LYS A 36 0.41 15.60 0.13
C LYS A 36 -0.61 14.56 -0.34
N LYS A 37 -1.87 14.73 0.07
CA LYS A 37 -2.97 13.91 -0.40
C LYS A 37 -3.05 14.06 -1.91
N ILE A 38 -2.57 13.05 -2.64
CA ILE A 38 -2.66 13.02 -4.10
C ILE A 38 -4.14 12.83 -4.41
N GLU A 39 -4.77 13.86 -4.96
CA GLU A 39 -6.15 13.77 -5.39
C GLU A 39 -6.23 13.12 -6.77
N MET A 40 -7.26 12.30 -6.94
CA MET A 40 -7.59 11.68 -8.22
C MET A 40 -7.90 12.75 -9.28
N SER A 41 -7.30 12.60 -10.47
CA SER A 41 -7.58 13.46 -11.61
C SER A 41 -9.06 13.42 -12.01
N ASP A 42 -9.57 14.49 -12.61
CA ASP A 42 -10.96 14.55 -13.08
C ASP A 42 -11.26 13.44 -14.09
N ALA A 43 -10.30 13.11 -14.96
CA ALA A 43 -10.43 12.04 -15.95
C ALA A 43 -10.62 10.67 -15.29
N LEU A 44 -9.87 10.36 -14.24
CA LEU A 44 -10.03 9.11 -13.50
C LEU A 44 -11.32 9.12 -12.66
N ARG A 45 -11.68 10.26 -12.06
CA ARG A 45 -12.86 10.43 -11.21
C ARG A 45 -14.19 10.17 -11.93
N VAL A 46 -14.24 10.42 -13.24
CA VAL A 46 -15.42 10.10 -14.07
C VAL A 46 -15.58 8.59 -14.29
N LYS A 47 -14.49 7.83 -14.31
CA LYS A 47 -14.50 6.38 -14.57
C LYS A 47 -14.63 5.57 -13.29
N ILE A 48 -13.92 5.96 -12.23
CA ILE A 48 -13.88 5.24 -10.97
C ILE A 48 -15.16 5.53 -10.17
N PRO A 49 -15.90 4.50 -9.74
CA PRO A 49 -17.08 4.72 -8.91
C PRO A 49 -16.78 5.45 -7.60
N VAL A 50 -17.68 6.35 -7.19
CA VAL A 50 -17.51 7.24 -6.03
C VAL A 50 -17.31 6.51 -4.69
N TRP A 51 -17.74 5.25 -4.61
CA TRP A 51 -17.61 4.42 -3.42
C TRP A 51 -16.21 3.82 -3.23
N VAL A 52 -15.34 3.91 -4.24
CA VAL A 52 -13.99 3.36 -4.21
C VAL A 52 -13.10 4.23 -3.35
N GLU A 53 -12.58 3.64 -2.28
CA GLU A 53 -11.73 4.28 -1.28
C GLU A 53 -10.57 3.34 -0.93
N GLU A 54 -9.45 3.89 -0.46
CA GLU A 54 -8.33 3.07 0.02
C GLU A 54 -8.77 2.13 1.13
N GLY A 55 -8.29 0.89 1.07
CA GLY A 55 -8.67 -0.14 2.03
C GLY A 55 -9.93 -0.94 1.66
N LYS A 56 -10.73 -0.47 0.69
CA LYS A 56 -11.99 -1.13 0.30
C LYS A 56 -11.75 -2.49 -0.33
N ILE A 57 -12.58 -3.47 0.05
CA ILE A 57 -12.66 -4.77 -0.61
C ILE A 57 -13.74 -4.71 -1.69
N CYS A 58 -13.40 -5.17 -2.89
CA CYS A 58 -14.28 -5.25 -4.05
C CYS A 58 -13.86 -6.40 -4.96
N TYR A 59 -14.43 -6.46 -6.16
CA TYR A 59 -14.12 -7.44 -7.19
C TYR A 59 -13.69 -6.74 -8.47
N GLY A 60 -12.57 -7.18 -9.05
CA GLY A 60 -12.20 -6.87 -10.43
C GLY A 60 -12.49 -8.05 -11.35
N LEU A 61 -12.18 -7.91 -12.64
CA LEU A 61 -12.33 -8.97 -13.62
C LEU A 61 -10.97 -9.43 -14.12
N VAL A 62 -10.75 -10.74 -14.16
CA VAL A 62 -9.63 -11.34 -14.87
C VAL A 62 -10.19 -11.86 -16.19
N ILE A 63 -9.74 -11.32 -17.30
CA ILE A 63 -10.26 -11.64 -18.63
C ILE A 63 -9.14 -12.17 -19.52
N GLN A 64 -9.38 -13.33 -20.14
CA GLN A 64 -8.55 -13.87 -21.20
C GLN A 64 -8.96 -13.20 -22.51
N VAL A 65 -7.98 -12.65 -23.23
CA VAL A 65 -8.18 -12.04 -24.54
C VAL A 65 -7.40 -12.78 -25.62
N THR A 66 -7.97 -12.84 -26.82
CA THR A 66 -7.27 -13.29 -28.04
C THR A 66 -6.13 -12.32 -28.39
N LYS A 67 -5.26 -12.70 -29.34
CA LYS A 67 -4.26 -11.78 -29.92
C LYS A 67 -4.88 -10.53 -30.56
N GLY A 68 -6.15 -10.59 -30.97
CA GLY A 68 -6.90 -9.47 -31.52
C GLY A 68 -7.66 -8.64 -30.47
N GLY A 69 -7.46 -8.90 -29.18
CA GLY A 69 -8.10 -8.16 -28.09
C GLY A 69 -9.54 -8.58 -27.79
N LYS A 70 -10.11 -9.54 -28.53
CA LYS A 70 -11.45 -10.08 -28.23
C LYS A 70 -11.42 -10.89 -26.93
N PRO A 71 -12.32 -10.63 -25.96
CA PRO A 71 -12.43 -11.45 -24.75
C PRO A 71 -12.95 -12.86 -25.09
N ILE A 72 -12.45 -13.85 -24.35
CA ILE A 72 -12.75 -15.28 -24.54
C ILE A 72 -13.43 -15.83 -23.29
N SER A 73 -12.74 -15.73 -22.16
CA SER A 73 -13.20 -16.23 -20.86
C SER A 73 -12.88 -15.20 -19.79
N GLY A 74 -13.61 -15.22 -18.69
CA GLY A 74 -13.32 -14.36 -17.55
C GLY A 74 -13.87 -14.89 -16.23
N LYS A 75 -13.23 -14.46 -15.15
CA LYS A 75 -13.62 -14.78 -13.77
C LYS A 75 -13.51 -13.54 -12.89
N PRO A 76 -14.42 -13.33 -11.93
CA PRO A 76 -14.25 -12.31 -10.91
C PRO A 76 -13.01 -12.62 -10.06
N ALA A 77 -12.31 -11.58 -9.63
CA ALA A 77 -11.22 -11.69 -8.66
C ALA A 77 -11.45 -10.74 -7.49
N LYS A 78 -11.52 -11.30 -6.29
CA LYS A 78 -11.61 -10.54 -5.06
C LYS A 78 -10.34 -9.73 -4.84
N ALA A 79 -10.50 -8.45 -4.56
CA ALA A 79 -9.43 -7.48 -4.53
C ALA A 79 -9.58 -6.48 -3.38
N LYS A 80 -8.48 -5.82 -3.03
CA LYS A 80 -8.46 -4.67 -2.13
C LYS A 80 -7.85 -3.47 -2.84
N VAL A 81 -8.47 -2.30 -2.68
CA VAL A 81 -7.88 -1.02 -3.05
C VAL A 81 -6.73 -0.73 -2.10
N VAL A 82 -5.51 -0.66 -2.62
CA VAL A 82 -4.30 -0.45 -1.82
C VAL A 82 -3.92 1.02 -1.78
N HIS A 83 -4.00 1.69 -2.92
CA HIS A 83 -3.63 3.08 -3.05
C HIS A 83 -4.41 3.72 -4.20
N ILE A 84 -4.73 5.01 -4.08
CA ILE A 84 -5.34 5.79 -5.16
C ILE A 84 -4.32 6.85 -5.60
N ASP A 85 -3.79 6.67 -6.81
CA ASP A 85 -2.93 7.63 -7.48
C ASP A 85 -3.77 8.64 -8.29
N GLU A 86 -3.12 9.69 -8.81
CA GLU A 86 -3.75 10.68 -9.69
C GLU A 86 -4.41 10.05 -10.93
N ASN A 87 -3.80 8.98 -11.47
CA ASN A 87 -4.13 8.41 -12.78
C ASN A 87 -4.55 6.93 -12.75
N SER A 88 -4.57 6.30 -11.57
CA SER A 88 -4.98 4.90 -11.42
C SER A 88 -5.35 4.55 -9.99
N VAL A 89 -6.15 3.51 -9.85
CA VAL A 89 -6.43 2.87 -8.55
C VAL A 89 -5.58 1.60 -8.46
N LYS A 90 -4.64 1.55 -7.52
CA LYS A 90 -3.80 0.38 -7.31
C LYS A 90 -4.58 -0.68 -6.53
N MET A 91 -4.77 -1.83 -7.16
CA MET A 91 -5.52 -2.96 -6.65
C MET A 91 -4.57 -4.09 -6.25
N LYS A 92 -4.98 -4.90 -5.26
CA LYS A 92 -4.27 -6.12 -4.85
C LYS A 92 -5.22 -7.29 -4.77
N ALA A 93 -4.89 -8.38 -5.45
CA ALA A 93 -5.66 -9.61 -5.42
C ALA A 93 -5.62 -10.24 -4.02
N LEU A 94 -6.78 -10.65 -3.51
CA LEU A 94 -6.92 -11.33 -2.22
C LEU A 94 -6.99 -12.85 -2.36
N GLU A 95 -7.14 -13.34 -3.59
CA GLU A 95 -7.21 -14.75 -3.97
C GLU A 95 -6.44 -15.00 -5.26
N THR A 96 -6.15 -16.27 -5.54
CA THR A 96 -5.61 -16.69 -6.83
C THR A 96 -6.76 -17.09 -7.73
N VAL A 97 -6.86 -16.47 -8.91
CA VAL A 97 -7.86 -16.79 -9.93
C VAL A 97 -7.14 -17.30 -11.17
N ILE A 98 -7.48 -18.53 -11.57
CA ILE A 98 -6.92 -19.20 -12.73
C ILE A 98 -7.99 -19.24 -13.82
N LEU A 99 -7.68 -18.65 -14.98
CA LEU A 99 -8.54 -18.73 -16.17
C LEU A 99 -8.22 -19.97 -16.99
N TYR A 100 -6.93 -20.27 -17.17
CA TYR A 100 -6.49 -21.41 -17.96
C TYR A 100 -5.15 -21.95 -17.44
N GLU A 101 -5.06 -23.28 -17.34
CA GLU A 101 -3.82 -24.01 -17.11
C GLU A 101 -3.34 -24.59 -18.44
N GLY A 102 -2.34 -23.94 -19.05
CA GLY A 102 -1.76 -24.45 -20.28
C GLY A 102 -0.90 -25.71 -20.07
N PRO A 103 -0.65 -26.48 -21.15
CA PRO A 103 0.23 -27.65 -21.11
C PRO A 103 1.65 -27.30 -20.62
N ASP A 104 2.07 -26.05 -20.79
CA ASP A 104 3.36 -25.52 -20.33
C ASP A 104 3.38 -25.10 -18.85
N ARG A 105 2.32 -25.35 -18.07
CA ARG A 105 2.12 -24.90 -16.67
C ARG A 105 2.24 -23.39 -16.45
N ASN A 106 2.17 -22.60 -17.52
CA ASN A 106 2.07 -21.15 -17.41
C ASN A 106 0.64 -20.77 -17.03
N LEU A 107 0.40 -20.54 -15.73
CA LEU A 107 -0.89 -20.07 -15.22
C LEU A 107 -1.28 -18.75 -15.90
N LYS A 108 -2.42 -18.75 -16.59
CA LYS A 108 -3.04 -17.53 -17.12
C LYS A 108 -4.11 -17.09 -16.14
N GLY A 109 -3.81 -16.05 -15.37
CA GLY A 109 -4.67 -15.58 -14.29
C GLY A 109 -4.02 -14.48 -13.46
N ILE A 110 -4.51 -14.31 -12.23
CA ILE A 110 -3.93 -13.43 -11.22
C ILE A 110 -3.64 -14.21 -9.94
N ASN A 111 -2.44 -14.03 -9.40
CA ASN A 111 -2.05 -14.68 -8.15
C ASN A 111 -2.47 -13.83 -6.95
N LYS A 112 -2.77 -14.50 -5.83
CA LYS A 112 -2.97 -13.82 -4.55
C LYS A 112 -1.78 -12.91 -4.24
N GLY A 113 -2.08 -11.66 -3.91
CA GLY A 113 -1.10 -10.64 -3.56
C GLY A 113 -0.51 -9.88 -4.76
N GLN A 114 -0.76 -10.33 -5.99
CA GLN A 114 -0.41 -9.58 -7.19
C GLN A 114 -1.17 -8.26 -7.24
N VAL A 115 -0.52 -7.23 -7.79
CA VAL A 115 -1.07 -5.88 -7.91
C VAL A 115 -1.27 -5.50 -9.38
N TRP A 116 -2.27 -4.66 -9.64
CA TRP A 116 -2.50 -4.02 -10.93
C TRP A 116 -3.03 -2.61 -10.75
N ASP A 117 -2.91 -1.79 -11.80
CA ASP A 117 -3.42 -0.42 -11.81
C ASP A 117 -4.73 -0.38 -12.62
N GLU A 118 -5.84 -0.15 -11.92
CA GLU A 118 -7.18 0.00 -12.49
C GLU A 118 -7.39 1.43 -12.99
N LYS A 119 -7.93 1.57 -14.20
CA LYS A 119 -8.07 2.86 -14.91
C LYS A 119 -9.42 3.05 -15.61
N GLU A 120 -10.14 1.96 -15.83
CA GLU A 120 -11.38 1.95 -16.62
C GLU A 120 -12.62 1.89 -15.72
N GLY A 121 -12.46 1.57 -14.44
CA GLY A 121 -13.57 1.56 -13.47
C GLY A 121 -14.29 0.22 -13.38
N ASP A 122 -13.65 -0.86 -13.84
CA ASP A 122 -14.16 -2.23 -13.77
C ASP A 122 -14.07 -2.81 -12.35
N LEU A 123 -14.71 -2.12 -11.41
CA LEU A 123 -14.75 -2.44 -9.98
C LEU A 123 -16.19 -2.69 -9.54
N TYR A 124 -16.39 -3.80 -8.83
CA TYR A 124 -17.72 -4.27 -8.45
C TYR A 124 -17.80 -4.51 -6.95
N HIS A 125 -18.87 -4.02 -6.33
CA HIS A 125 -19.11 -4.19 -4.88
C HIS A 125 -19.30 -5.64 -4.45
N THR A 126 -19.92 -6.44 -5.31
CA THR A 126 -20.30 -7.82 -5.01
C THR A 126 -19.81 -8.75 -6.10
N PHE A 127 -19.60 -10.01 -5.72
CA PHE A 127 -19.25 -11.07 -6.64
C PHE A 127 -20.31 -11.21 -7.74
N ASP A 128 -21.60 -11.22 -7.37
CA ASP A 128 -22.71 -11.38 -8.31
C ASP A 128 -22.75 -10.28 -9.38
N LYS A 129 -22.40 -9.03 -9.03
CA LYS A 129 -22.31 -7.94 -10.03
C LYS A 129 -21.17 -8.14 -11.01
N ALA A 130 -20.03 -8.64 -10.54
CA ALA A 130 -18.92 -8.97 -11.42
C ALA A 130 -19.28 -10.15 -12.35
N VAL A 131 -19.97 -11.15 -11.83
CA VAL A 131 -20.50 -12.27 -12.62
C VAL A 131 -21.49 -11.78 -13.67
N GLU A 132 -22.46 -10.96 -13.29
CA GLU A 132 -23.47 -10.42 -14.21
C GLU A 132 -22.84 -9.70 -15.41
N VAL A 133 -21.73 -8.97 -15.20
CA VAL A 133 -21.00 -8.33 -16.30
C VAL A 133 -20.34 -9.37 -17.22
N LEU A 134 -19.69 -10.38 -16.66
CA LEU A 134 -19.06 -11.44 -17.45
C LEU A 134 -20.10 -12.28 -18.22
N GLU A 135 -21.27 -12.53 -17.63
CA GLU A 135 -22.40 -13.20 -18.27
C GLU A 135 -22.97 -12.36 -19.41
N LYS A 136 -23.15 -11.05 -19.23
CA LYS A 136 -23.56 -10.13 -20.30
C LYS A 136 -22.55 -10.07 -21.45
N MET A 137 -21.27 -10.27 -21.15
CA MET A 137 -20.21 -10.40 -22.15
C MET A 137 -20.17 -11.79 -22.80
N GLY A 138 -20.87 -12.78 -22.25
CA GLY A 138 -20.88 -14.16 -22.74
C GLY A 138 -19.56 -14.90 -22.51
N ILE A 139 -18.81 -14.54 -21.47
CA ILE A 139 -17.45 -15.08 -21.20
C ILE A 139 -17.33 -15.70 -19.79
N TYR A 140 -18.44 -15.80 -19.06
CA TYR A 140 -18.49 -16.45 -17.75
C TYR A 140 -18.75 -17.95 -17.90
N GLY A 141 -17.96 -18.79 -17.23
CA GLY A 141 -18.24 -20.23 -17.10
C GLY A 141 -17.75 -21.14 -18.23
N GLU A 142 -16.93 -20.65 -19.18
CA GLU A 142 -16.23 -21.53 -20.10
C GLU A 142 -15.02 -22.18 -19.39
N GLU A 143 -15.12 -23.49 -19.11
CA GLU A 143 -14.06 -24.36 -18.58
C GLU A 143 -13.10 -24.87 -19.67
#